data_AF-A0A258AQ41-F1
#
_entry.id   AF-A0A258AQ41-F1
#
_cell.length_a   1.000
_cell.length_b   1.000
_cell.length_c   1.000
_cell.angle_alpha   90.00
_cell.angle_beta   90.00
_cell.angle_gamma   90.00
#
_symmetry.space_group_name_H-M   'P 1'
#
loop_
_entity.id
_entity.type
_entity.pdbx_description
1 polymer ?
#
loop_
_entity_poly.entity_id
_entity_poly.type
_entity_poly.pdbx_seq_one_letter_code
_entity_poly.pdbx_strand_id
1 'polypeptide(L)'
;MACQEVVSKLRCWRLSQRQGKGTKLSKPALGTSGYCQARKALSLGLVQSAFEAVRDSLERRAASAWLWCGRRVKVLDGTSFSMPDTAANQKRWPQHCGQKKGCGFPTAKMLGLFCLSTGAWLGHSLGR
;
A
#
# COMPACT_ATOMS: atom_id res chain seq x y z
N MET A 1 5.31 4.69 9.64
CA MET A 1 6.77 4.44 9.71
C MET A 1 7.36 4.77 8.34
N ALA A 2 8.24 5.77 8.24
CA ALA A 2 8.80 6.16 6.95
C ALA A 2 9.86 5.15 6.49
N CYS A 3 9.91 4.79 5.21
CA CYS A 3 10.89 3.83 4.66
C CYS A 3 12.35 4.16 5.02
N GLN A 4 12.66 5.44 5.20
CA GLN A 4 13.98 5.93 5.59
C GLN A 4 14.45 5.43 6.95
N GLU A 5 13.52 5.30 7.90
CA GLU A 5 13.84 4.84 9.26
C GLU A 5 14.21 3.36 9.26
N VAL A 6 13.49 2.54 8.49
CA VAL A 6 13.78 1.11 8.30
C VAL A 6 15.13 0.92 7.62
N VAL A 7 15.42 1.67 6.55
CA VAL A 7 16.71 1.64 5.85
C VAL A 7 17.87 2.01 6.79
N SER A 8 17.64 3.00 7.67
CA SER A 8 18.63 3.44 8.66
C SER A 8 18.89 2.36 9.71
N LYS A 9 17.84 1.72 10.26
CA LYS A 9 17.96 0.61 11.21
C LYS A 9 18.69 -0.60 10.60
N LEU A 10 18.34 -0.99 9.38
CA LEU A 10 19.02 -2.09 8.67
C LEU A 10 20.51 -1.80 8.44
N ARG A 11 20.86 -0.55 8.13
CA ARG A 11 22.26 -0.14 8.02
C ARG A 11 23.01 -0.27 9.35
N CYS A 12 22.43 0.25 10.44
CA CYS A 12 23.04 0.15 11.77
C CYS A 12 23.28 -1.32 12.15
N TRP A 13 22.28 -2.17 11.95
CA TRP A 13 22.40 -3.62 12.17
C TRP A 13 23.49 -4.25 11.29
N ARG A 14 23.58 -3.90 10.00
CA ARG A 14 24.61 -4.46 9.11
C ARG A 14 26.02 -4.00 9.47
N LEU A 15 26.17 -2.78 9.98
CA LEU A 15 27.45 -2.26 10.47
C LEU A 15 27.85 -2.93 11.80
N SER A 16 26.90 -3.18 12.72
CA SER A 16 27.19 -3.87 13.98
C SER A 16 27.63 -5.31 13.76
N GLN A 17 27.10 -5.99 12.74
CA GLN A 17 27.48 -7.35 12.35
C GLN A 17 28.83 -7.45 11.62
N ARG A 18 29.43 -6.33 11.20
CA ARG A 18 30.65 -6.30 10.37
C ARG A 18 31.86 -5.66 11.04
N GLN A 19 31.85 -5.51 12.37
CA GLN A 19 33.04 -5.06 13.10
C GLN A 19 34.24 -5.97 12.78
N GLY A 20 35.21 -5.45 12.02
CA GLY A 20 36.44 -6.16 11.65
C GLY A 20 36.82 -6.12 10.16
N LYS A 21 35.87 -5.92 9.24
CA LYS A 21 36.18 -5.77 7.79
C LYS A 21 35.81 -4.36 7.34
N GLY A 22 36.82 -3.51 7.12
CA GLY A 22 36.75 -2.07 6.79
C GLY A 22 35.97 -1.68 5.53
N THR A 23 34.74 -2.16 5.39
CA THR A 23 33.83 -1.87 4.29
C THR A 23 33.03 -0.61 4.65
N LYS A 24 33.46 0.54 4.10
CA LYS A 24 32.69 1.78 4.14
C LYS A 24 31.39 1.58 3.34
N LEU A 25 30.24 1.45 4.03
CA LEU A 25 28.94 1.60 3.38
C LEU A 25 28.61 3.09 3.24
N SER A 26 28.35 3.52 2.00
CA SER A 26 27.88 4.87 1.70
C SER A 26 26.62 5.19 2.50
N LYS A 27 26.48 6.46 2.89
CA LYS A 27 25.28 6.92 3.60
C LYS A 27 24.10 6.83 2.63
N PRO A 28 22.96 6.24 3.02
CA PRO A 28 21.78 6.23 2.17
C PRO A 28 21.33 7.67 1.89
N ALA A 29 20.93 7.92 0.65
CA ALA A 29 20.38 9.21 0.27
C ALA A 29 19.09 9.47 1.06
N LEU A 30 18.92 10.69 1.56
CA LEU A 30 17.71 11.13 2.26
C LEU A 30 16.57 11.50 1.29
N GLY A 31 16.83 11.46 -0.02
CA GLY A 31 15.84 11.74 -1.05
C GLY A 31 14.87 10.59 -1.28
N THR A 32 13.72 10.90 -1.87
CA THR A 32 12.69 9.92 -2.25
C THR A 32 12.90 9.35 -3.66
N SER A 33 13.95 9.76 -4.37
CA SER A 33 14.21 9.42 -5.78
C SER A 33 14.25 7.90 -6.02
N GLY A 34 15.00 7.16 -5.18
CA GLY A 34 15.08 5.70 -5.28
C GLY A 34 13.73 5.01 -5.07
N TYR A 35 12.95 5.47 -4.08
CA TYR A 35 11.59 4.96 -3.87
C TYR A 35 10.68 5.27 -5.06
N CYS A 36 10.74 6.49 -5.60
CA CYS A 36 9.94 6.91 -6.75
C CYS A 36 10.30 6.10 -8.02
N GLN A 37 11.59 5.84 -8.25
CA GLN A 37 12.06 5.02 -9.38
C GLN A 37 11.59 3.56 -9.23
N ALA A 38 11.77 2.97 -8.04
CA ALA A 38 11.32 1.61 -7.76
C ALA A 38 9.79 1.47 -7.90
N ARG A 39 9.02 2.44 -7.38
CA ARG A 39 7.56 2.44 -7.52
C ARG A 39 7.12 2.54 -8.98
N LYS A 40 7.80 3.33 -9.81
CA LYS A 40 7.51 3.44 -11.25
C LYS A 40 7.81 2.14 -12.01
N ALA A 41 8.78 1.34 -11.54
CA ALA A 41 9.13 0.07 -12.15
C ALA A 41 8.11 -1.06 -11.84
N LEU A 42 7.24 -0.88 -10.84
CA LEU A 42 6.21 -1.86 -10.50
C LEU A 42 5.02 -1.72 -11.46
N SER A 43 4.77 -2.77 -12.25
CA SER A 43 3.57 -2.85 -13.06
C SER A 43 2.35 -3.12 -12.18
N LEU A 44 1.18 -2.61 -12.58
CA LEU A 44 -0.06 -2.85 -11.86
C LEU A 44 -0.39 -4.34 -11.78
N GLY A 45 -0.19 -5.08 -12.88
CA GLY A 45 -0.42 -6.52 -12.93
C GLY A 45 0.45 -7.30 -11.93
N LEU A 46 1.73 -6.94 -11.78
CA LEU A 46 2.60 -7.58 -10.79
C LEU A 46 2.07 -7.36 -9.37
N VAL A 47 1.65 -6.13 -9.04
CA VAL A 47 1.11 -5.80 -7.71
C VAL A 47 -0.20 -6.56 -7.46
N GLN A 48 -1.05 -6.68 -8.46
CA GLN A 48 -2.30 -7.45 -8.38
C GLN A 48 -2.04 -8.95 -8.18
N SER A 49 -1.12 -9.55 -8.95
CA SER A 49 -0.77 -10.97 -8.78
C SER A 49 -0.11 -11.24 -7.43
N ALA A 50 0.76 -10.36 -6.96
CA ALA A 50 1.36 -10.48 -5.62
C ALA A 50 0.29 -10.41 -4.53
N PHE A 51 -0.69 -9.51 -4.71
CA PHE A 51 -1.82 -9.38 -3.80
C PHE A 51 -2.69 -10.64 -3.76
N GLU A 52 -3.06 -11.19 -4.91
CA GLU A 52 -3.82 -12.44 -5.01
C GLU A 52 -3.10 -13.60 -4.33
N ALA A 53 -1.78 -13.74 -4.55
CA ALA A 53 -0.98 -14.76 -3.90
C ALA A 53 -0.96 -14.62 -2.36
N VAL A 54 -0.88 -13.40 -1.84
CA VAL A 54 -0.96 -13.12 -0.40
C VAL A 54 -2.35 -13.44 0.14
N ARG A 55 -3.41 -12.99 -0.53
CA ARG A 55 -4.81 -13.29 -0.17
C ARG A 55 -5.02 -14.80 -0.07
N ASP A 56 -4.63 -15.55 -1.09
CA ASP A 56 -4.85 -17.00 -1.16
C ASP A 56 -4.02 -17.76 -0.12
N SER A 57 -2.83 -17.25 0.22
CA SER A 57 -2.02 -17.79 1.32
C SER A 57 -2.69 -17.56 2.68
N LEU A 58 -3.25 -16.36 2.92
CA LEU A 58 -3.94 -16.01 4.16
C LEU A 58 -5.24 -16.80 4.32
N GLU A 59 -6.08 -16.87 3.28
CA GLU A 59 -7.36 -17.58 3.35
C GLU A 59 -7.16 -19.09 3.52
N ARG A 60 -6.11 -19.71 2.94
CA ARG A 60 -5.78 -21.12 3.19
C ARG A 60 -5.33 -21.41 4.62
N ARG A 61 -4.76 -20.42 5.30
CA ARG A 61 -4.29 -20.54 6.69
C ARG A 61 -5.35 -20.13 7.71
N ALA A 62 -6.54 -19.75 7.28
CA ALA A 62 -7.63 -19.34 8.15
C ALA A 62 -8.08 -20.51 9.04
N ALA A 63 -7.75 -20.46 10.33
CA ALA A 63 -8.20 -21.45 11.29
C ALA A 63 -9.66 -21.21 11.69
N SER A 64 -10.43 -22.28 11.90
CA SER A 64 -11.82 -22.20 12.39
C SER A 64 -11.93 -21.47 13.73
N ALA A 65 -10.88 -21.53 14.56
CA ALA A 65 -10.79 -20.82 15.83
C ALA A 65 -10.79 -19.28 15.68
N TRP A 66 -10.49 -18.74 14.50
CA TRP A 66 -10.49 -17.30 14.24
C TRP A 66 -11.85 -16.79 13.75
N LEU A 67 -12.83 -17.68 13.57
CA LEU A 67 -14.16 -17.29 13.14
C LEU A 67 -14.91 -16.57 14.26
N TRP A 68 -15.51 -15.43 13.93
CA TRP A 68 -16.34 -14.68 14.88
C TRP A 68 -17.64 -15.45 15.13
N CYS A 69 -17.80 -15.99 16.35
CA CYS A 69 -18.93 -16.83 16.73
C CYS A 69 -19.18 -17.98 15.72
N GLY A 70 -18.11 -18.60 15.21
CA GLY A 70 -18.20 -19.65 14.19
C GLY A 70 -18.58 -19.19 12.78
N ARG A 71 -18.63 -17.88 12.52
CA ARG A 71 -19.01 -17.29 11.22
C ARG A 71 -17.84 -16.62 10.53
N ARG A 72 -17.85 -16.67 9.19
CA ARG A 72 -16.96 -15.87 8.35
C ARG A 72 -17.54 -14.46 8.21
N VAL A 73 -16.93 -13.49 8.90
CA VAL A 73 -17.34 -12.08 8.83
C VAL A 73 -16.47 -11.36 7.81
N LYS A 74 -17.12 -10.59 6.93
CA LYS A 74 -16.46 -9.73 5.95
C LYS A 74 -16.70 -8.27 6.29
N VAL A 75 -15.66 -7.46 6.22
CA VAL A 75 -15.68 -6.03 6.57
C VAL A 75 -15.49 -5.20 5.32
N LEU A 76 -16.27 -4.14 5.18
CA LEU A 76 -16.11 -3.15 4.14
C LEU A 76 -15.48 -1.90 4.75
N ASP A 77 -14.40 -1.42 4.16
CA ASP A 77 -13.77 -0.16 4.55
C ASP A 77 -13.52 0.71 3.31
N GLY A 78 -13.89 1.99 3.41
CA GLY A 78 -13.90 2.95 2.34
C GLY A 78 -12.83 4.02 2.55
N THR A 79 -12.03 4.28 1.52
CA THR A 79 -11.04 5.36 1.55
C THR A 79 -11.12 6.21 0.30
N SER A 80 -10.65 7.46 0.41
CA SER A 80 -10.53 8.38 -0.72
C SER A 80 -9.08 8.82 -0.87
N PHE A 81 -8.63 8.96 -2.12
CA PHE A 81 -7.27 9.43 -2.42
C PHE A 81 -7.27 10.40 -3.60
N SER A 82 -6.32 11.33 -3.58
CA SER A 82 -6.10 12.26 -4.68
C SER A 82 -5.50 11.55 -5.88
N MET A 83 -5.96 11.96 -7.05
CA MET A 83 -5.46 11.52 -8.34
C MET A 83 -4.59 12.62 -8.96
N PRO A 84 -3.60 12.26 -9.80
CA PRO A 84 -2.85 13.25 -10.57
C PRO A 84 -3.78 14.16 -11.36
N ASP A 85 -3.47 15.45 -11.39
CA ASP A 85 -4.25 16.45 -12.11
C ASP A 85 -4.05 16.34 -13.62
N THR A 86 -4.86 15.49 -14.26
CA THR A 86 -4.87 15.29 -15.71
C THR A 86 -6.30 15.40 -16.22
N ALA A 87 -6.48 15.81 -17.48
CA ALA A 87 -7.81 15.92 -18.09
C ALA A 87 -8.60 14.60 -18.02
N ALA A 88 -7.92 13.46 -18.19
CA ALA A 88 -8.54 12.14 -18.07
C ALA A 88 -9.03 11.84 -16.64
N ASN A 89 -8.24 12.17 -15.62
CA ASN A 89 -8.63 11.99 -14.22
C ASN A 89 -9.72 12.98 -13.80
N GLN A 90 -9.62 14.25 -14.19
CA GLN A 90 -10.66 15.27 -13.97
C GLN A 90 -12.02 14.84 -14.55
N LYS A 91 -12.03 14.21 -15.73
CA LYS A 91 -13.25 13.67 -16.35
C LYS A 91 -13.79 12.44 -15.62
N ARG A 92 -12.91 11.59 -15.09
CA ARG A 92 -13.29 10.31 -14.47
C ARG A 92 -13.68 10.46 -12.99
N TRP A 93 -12.99 11.33 -12.26
CA TRP A 93 -13.04 11.49 -10.82
C TRP A 93 -13.38 12.94 -10.48
N PRO A 94 -14.51 13.22 -9.81
CA PRO A 94 -14.86 14.58 -9.44
C PRO A 94 -13.89 15.13 -8.38
N GLN A 95 -13.81 16.47 -8.30
CA GLN A 95 -13.19 17.13 -7.15
C GLN A 95 -14.08 16.95 -5.91
N HIS A 96 -13.46 17.05 -4.72
CA HIS A 96 -14.19 16.97 -3.45
C HIS A 96 -15.30 18.04 -3.38
N CYS A 97 -16.47 17.69 -2.85
CA CYS A 97 -17.65 18.56 -2.86
C CYS A 97 -17.46 19.90 -2.13
N GLY A 98 -16.56 19.94 -1.14
CA GLY A 98 -16.19 21.17 -0.43
C GLY A 98 -15.22 22.09 -1.19
N GLN A 99 -14.74 21.71 -2.37
CA GLN A 99 -13.84 22.52 -3.19
C GLN A 99 -14.62 23.24 -4.29
N LYS A 100 -14.24 24.49 -4.58
CA LYS A 100 -14.76 25.22 -5.73
C LYS A 100 -14.34 24.50 -7.02
N LYS A 101 -15.16 24.57 -8.07
CA LYS A 101 -14.83 23.99 -9.38
C LYS A 101 -13.49 24.54 -9.89
N GLY A 102 -12.56 23.66 -10.20
CA GLY A 102 -11.20 24.02 -10.63
C GLY A 102 -10.22 24.21 -9.48
N CYS A 103 -10.64 24.10 -8.22
CA CYS A 103 -9.77 24.13 -7.05
C CYS A 103 -9.57 22.70 -6.50
N GLY A 104 -8.31 22.29 -6.34
CA GLY A 104 -7.95 20.99 -5.78
C GLY A 104 -7.80 19.85 -6.79
N PHE A 105 -7.35 18.70 -6.30
CA PHE A 105 -7.07 17.53 -7.12
C PHE A 105 -8.34 16.67 -7.35
N PRO A 106 -8.43 15.95 -8.48
CA PRO A 106 -9.46 14.93 -8.66
C PRO A 106 -9.36 13.89 -7.53
N THR A 107 -10.51 13.43 -7.01
CA THR A 107 -10.54 12.51 -5.86
C THR A 107 -11.21 11.21 -6.27
N ALA A 108 -10.48 10.10 -6.17
CA ALA A 108 -11.04 8.77 -6.36
C ALA A 108 -11.41 8.17 -4.99
N LYS A 109 -12.43 7.30 -5.00
CA LYS A 109 -12.81 6.52 -3.82
C LYS A 109 -12.57 5.04 -4.09
N MET A 110 -12.19 4.30 -3.06
CA MET A 110 -12.03 2.86 -3.12
C MET A 110 -12.72 2.23 -1.92
N LEU A 111 -13.48 1.18 -2.20
CA LEU A 111 -14.05 0.31 -1.19
C LEU A 111 -13.25 -0.99 -1.18
N GLY A 112 -12.68 -1.34 -0.05
CA GLY A 112 -12.01 -2.62 0.17
C GLY A 112 -12.93 -3.59 0.92
N LEU A 113 -12.93 -4.85 0.49
CA LEU A 113 -13.56 -5.96 1.19
C LEU A 113 -12.48 -6.76 1.92
N PHE A 114 -12.64 -6.97 3.22
CA PHE A 114 -11.67 -7.63 4.07
C PHE A 114 -12.29 -8.83 4.79
N CYS A 115 -11.48 -9.83 5.07
CA CYS A 115 -11.83 -10.92 5.95
C CYS A 115 -11.53 -10.52 7.40
N LEU A 116 -12.52 -10.51 8.29
CA LEU A 116 -12.30 -10.09 9.67
C LEU A 116 -11.31 -11.00 10.41
N SER A 117 -11.36 -12.31 10.15
CA SER A 117 -10.57 -13.30 10.87
C SER A 117 -9.09 -13.30 10.47
N THR A 118 -8.78 -13.04 9.19
CA THR A 118 -7.40 -13.08 8.66
C THR A 118 -6.82 -11.70 8.38
N GLY A 119 -7.65 -10.66 8.35
CA GLY A 119 -7.28 -9.33 7.85
C GLY A 119 -6.99 -9.31 6.34
N ALA A 120 -7.20 -10.41 5.62
CA ALA A 120 -6.93 -10.47 4.18
C ALA A 120 -7.85 -9.50 3.44
N TRP A 121 -7.26 -8.64 2.61
CA TRP A 121 -8.03 -7.90 1.61
C TRP A 121 -8.43 -8.91 0.52
N LEU A 122 -9.72 -8.98 0.23
CA LEU A 122 -10.35 -10.01 -0.63
C LEU A 122 -10.66 -9.46 -2.02
N GLY A 123 -10.88 -8.15 -2.12
CA GLY A 123 -11.21 -7.47 -3.36
C GLY A 123 -11.51 -6.01 -3.11
N HIS A 124 -11.66 -5.26 -4.20
CA HIS A 124 -11.95 -3.84 -4.13
C HIS A 124 -12.83 -3.37 -5.28
N SER A 125 -13.44 -2.21 -5.09
CA SER A 125 -14.11 -1.48 -6.15
C SER A 125 -13.68 -0.01 -6.10
N LEU A 126 -13.54 0.59 -7.29
CA LEU A 126 -13.27 2.02 -7.42
C LEU A 126 -14.58 2.76 -7.71
N GLY A 127 -14.85 3.79 -6.93
CA GLY A 127 -16.03 4.64 -7.03
C GLY A 127 -15.68 6.11 -7.28
N ARG A 128 -16.67 6.86 -7.77
CA ARG A 128 -16.60 8.31 -7.92
C ARG A 128 -16.93 9.03 -6.61
#